data_AF-A0AAD5N7A0-F1
#
_entry.id   AF-A0AAD5N7A0-F1
#
_cell.length_a   1.000
_cell.length_b   1.000
_cell.length_c   1.000
_cell.angle_alpha   90.00
_cell.angle_beta   90.00
_cell.angle_gamma   90.00
#
_symmetry.space_group_name_H-M   'P 1'
#
loop_
_entity.id
_entity.type
_entity.pdbx_description
1 polymer ?
#
loop_
_entity_poly.entity_id
_entity_poly.type
_entity_poly.pdbx_seq_one_letter_code
_entity_poly.pdbx_strand_id
1 'polypeptide(L)'
;MRTDDVPRCVVVGSTVTTLCGGMNAQAMCQLDINMNLEAIPSKHLSFSGTLTTTNIIMANWSRQMWQDVVNRAVRMLASGPLASHFFSAFATVA
;
A
#
# COMPACT_ATOMS: atom_id res chain seq x y z
N MET A 1 3.42 -27.81 19.58
CA MET A 1 3.28 -26.86 18.45
C MET A 1 1.90 -27.05 17.89
N ARG A 2 1.08 -25.99 17.86
CA ARG A 2 -0.31 -26.06 17.37
C ARG A 2 -0.26 -26.23 15.85
N THR A 3 -0.82 -27.31 15.33
CA THR A 3 -0.67 -27.76 13.93
C THR A 3 -1.75 -27.25 12.97
N ASP A 4 -2.51 -26.22 13.35
CA ASP A 4 -3.69 -25.77 12.58
C ASP A 4 -3.54 -24.41 11.88
N ASP A 5 -2.39 -23.73 12.01
CA ASP A 5 -2.18 -22.44 11.35
C ASP A 5 -1.45 -22.63 10.03
N VAL A 6 -2.22 -22.78 8.96
CA VAL A 6 -1.67 -22.83 7.61
C VAL A 6 -1.13 -21.44 7.22
N PRO A 7 0.16 -21.30 6.84
CA PRO A 7 0.70 -20.02 6.42
C PRO A 7 -0.03 -19.50 5.17
N ARG A 8 -0.63 -18.31 5.29
CA ARG A 8 -1.37 -17.63 4.22
C ARG A 8 -0.52 -16.65 3.42
N CYS A 9 0.63 -16.25 3.97
CA CYS A 9 1.52 -15.29 3.36
C CYS A 9 2.94 -15.45 3.87
N VAL A 10 3.89 -14.90 3.11
CA VAL A 10 5.31 -14.87 3.43
C VAL A 10 5.64 -13.46 3.93
N VAL A 11 6.28 -13.37 5.10
CA VAL A 11 6.69 -12.10 5.71
C VAL A 11 8.22 -12.04 5.77
N VAL A 12 8.79 -10.98 5.21
CA VAL A 12 10.22 -10.66 5.32
C VAL A 12 10.34 -9.39 6.15
N GLY A 13 10.95 -9.50 7.33
CA GLY A 13 10.94 -8.41 8.32
C GLY A 13 9.53 -8.11 8.80
N SER A 14 9.01 -6.92 8.48
CA SER A 14 7.64 -6.47 8.80
C SER A 14 6.73 -6.38 7.57
N THR A 15 7.16 -6.91 6.42
CA THR A 15 6.46 -6.73 5.14
C THR A 15 6.01 -8.08 4.59
N VAL A 16 4.73 -8.17 4.21
CA VAL A 16 4.22 -9.31 3.43
C VAL A 16 4.77 -9.19 2.01
N THR A 17 5.50 -10.20 1.53
CA THR A 17 6.13 -10.20 0.21
C THR A 17 5.34 -11.00 -0.82
N THR A 18 4.62 -12.04 -0.39
CA THR A 18 3.87 -12.95 -1.27
C THR A 18 2.73 -13.62 -0.52
N LEU A 19 1.69 -14.01 -1.26
CA LEU A 19 0.55 -14.77 -0.76
C LEU A 19 0.67 -16.26 -1.09
N CYS A 20 0.02 -17.12 -0.31
CA CYS A 20 -0.06 -18.56 -0.58
C CYS A 20 -1.46 -18.86 -1.17
N GLY A 21 -1.55 -19.07 -2.50
CA GLY A 21 -2.84 -19.04 -3.22
C GLY A 21 -3.26 -20.32 -3.97
N GLY A 22 -2.56 -21.44 -3.78
CA GLY A 22 -2.93 -22.71 -4.44
C GLY A 22 -4.32 -23.23 -4.03
N MET A 23 -5.01 -23.92 -4.96
CA MET A 23 -6.36 -24.51 -4.77
C MET A 23 -6.48 -25.47 -3.56
N ASN A 24 -5.35 -25.95 -3.03
CA ASN A 24 -5.25 -26.65 -1.75
C ASN A 24 -4.50 -25.78 -0.73
N ALA A 25 -5.10 -24.63 -0.40
CA ALA A 25 -4.55 -23.55 0.44
C ALA A 25 -4.23 -23.97 1.89
N GLN A 26 -4.40 -25.24 2.23
CA GLN A 26 -4.17 -25.82 3.54
C GLN A 26 -2.82 -26.55 3.69
N ALA A 27 -2.06 -26.79 2.61
CA ALA A 27 -0.95 -27.76 2.71
C ALA A 27 0.43 -27.30 2.22
N MET A 28 0.60 -26.30 1.34
CA MET A 28 1.88 -26.20 0.61
C MET A 28 2.31 -24.78 0.23
N CYS A 29 2.47 -23.86 1.19
CA CYS A 29 3.31 -22.68 0.95
C CYS A 29 4.78 -23.08 1.08
N GLN A 30 5.33 -23.74 0.05
CA GLN A 30 6.71 -24.22 0.05
C GLN A 30 7.64 -23.21 -0.62
N LEU A 31 8.38 -22.48 0.21
CA LEU A 31 9.37 -21.49 -0.21
C LEU A 31 10.52 -22.10 -1.02
N ASP A 32 10.94 -23.32 -0.67
CA ASP A 32 12.10 -23.97 -1.29
C ASP A 32 11.92 -24.29 -2.78
N ILE A 33 10.66 -24.44 -3.24
CA ILE A 33 10.34 -24.81 -4.63
C ILE A 33 9.41 -23.80 -5.31
N ASN A 34 9.17 -22.63 -4.70
CA ASN A 34 8.28 -21.57 -5.20
C ASN A 34 6.88 -22.06 -5.63
N MET A 35 6.37 -23.15 -5.04
CA MET A 35 5.05 -23.66 -5.38
C MET A 35 3.96 -22.91 -4.62
N ASN A 36 2.88 -22.58 -5.34
CA ASN A 36 1.68 -21.93 -4.79
C ASN A 36 1.91 -20.51 -4.23
N LEU A 37 3.01 -19.87 -4.62
CA LEU A 37 3.27 -18.46 -4.33
C LEU A 37 2.50 -17.60 -5.34
N GLU A 38 1.72 -16.67 -4.82
CA GLU A 38 1.02 -15.66 -5.61
C GLU A 38 1.58 -14.28 -5.31
N ALA A 39 1.62 -13.44 -6.35
CA ALA A 39 1.90 -12.02 -6.20
C ALA A 39 0.75 -11.36 -5.41
N ILE A 40 1.10 -10.36 -4.60
CA ILE A 40 0.10 -9.57 -3.89
C ILE A 40 -0.72 -8.79 -4.93
N PRO A 41 -2.07 -8.95 -4.98
CA PRO A 41 -2.90 -8.21 -5.91
C PRO A 41 -2.70 -6.70 -5.77
N SER A 42 -2.63 -5.99 -6.90
CA SER A 42 -2.36 -4.54 -6.94
C SER A 42 -3.29 -3.70 -6.06
N LYS A 43 -4.55 -4.13 -5.87
CA LYS A 43 -5.52 -3.50 -4.98
C LYS A 43 -5.06 -3.38 -3.51
N HIS A 44 -4.15 -4.24 -3.08
CA HIS A 44 -3.57 -4.20 -1.71
C HIS A 44 -2.27 -3.39 -1.64
N LEU A 45 -1.73 -2.97 -2.78
CA LEU A 45 -0.48 -2.21 -2.90
C LEU A 45 -0.71 -0.72 -3.14
N SER A 46 -1.95 -0.30 -3.36
CA SER A 46 -2.31 1.08 -3.64
C SER A 46 -3.43 1.56 -2.72
N PHE A 47 -3.29 2.78 -2.20
CA PHE A 47 -4.38 3.52 -1.55
C PHE A 47 -4.73 4.72 -2.44
N SER A 48 -6.03 4.96 -2.63
CA SER A 48 -6.54 6.12 -3.35
C SER A 48 -7.75 6.70 -2.62
N GLY A 49 -8.00 8.00 -2.82
CA GLY A 49 -9.11 8.68 -2.18
C GLY A 49 -9.20 10.15 -2.58
N THR A 50 -10.27 10.80 -2.14
CA THR A 50 -10.52 12.23 -2.36
C THR A 50 -10.45 12.96 -1.03
N LEU A 51 -9.66 14.03 -0.98
CA LEU A 51 -9.64 14.95 0.15
C LEU A 51 -10.61 16.10 -0.12
N THR A 52 -11.55 16.31 0.80
CA THR A 52 -12.47 17.45 0.76
C THR A 52 -12.23 18.31 1.98
N THR A 53 -12.44 19.63 1.84
CA THR A 53 -12.39 20.57 2.96
C THR A 53 -13.78 21.13 3.22
N THR A 54 -14.08 21.39 4.49
CA THR A 54 -15.23 22.19 4.92
C THR A 54 -14.81 23.60 5.37
N ASN A 55 -13.50 23.86 5.41
CA ASN A 55 -12.97 25.16 5.82
C ASN A 55 -13.15 26.17 4.69
N ILE A 56 -13.93 27.23 4.94
CA ILE A 56 -14.29 28.22 3.93
C ILE A 56 -13.09 29.01 3.38
N ILE A 57 -12.03 29.16 4.17
CA ILE A 57 -10.80 29.84 3.72
C ILE A 57 -10.11 28.95 2.69
N MET A 58 -9.91 27.67 3.02
CA MET A 58 -9.29 26.70 2.12
C MET A 58 -10.15 26.41 0.87
N ALA A 59 -11.46 26.45 1.00
CA ALA A 59 -12.37 26.27 -0.15
C ALA A 59 -12.19 27.38 -1.20
N ASN A 60 -11.82 28.59 -0.76
CA ASN A 60 -11.56 29.73 -1.64
C ASN A 60 -10.10 29.83 -2.12
N TRP A 61 -9.25 28.87 -1.78
CA TRP A 61 -7.87 28.84 -2.28
C TRP A 61 -7.83 28.56 -3.77
N SER A 62 -6.84 29.17 -4.44
CA SER A 62 -6.59 28.88 -5.84
C SER A 62 -6.14 27.44 -6.04
N ARG A 63 -6.27 26.93 -7.28
CA ARG A 63 -5.78 25.60 -7.64
C ARG A 63 -4.29 25.44 -7.34
N GLN A 64 -3.49 26.49 -7.55
CA GLN A 64 -2.05 26.50 -7.27
C GLN A 64 -1.78 26.33 -5.77
N MET A 65 -2.50 27.05 -4.91
CA MET A 65 -2.36 26.92 -3.44
C MET A 65 -2.70 25.50 -2.98
N TRP A 66 -3.78 24.91 -3.51
CA TRP A 66 -4.11 23.52 -3.26
C TRP A 66 -3.03 22.55 -3.75
N GLN A 67 -2.51 22.80 -4.96
CA GLN A 67 -1.47 21.95 -5.53
C GLN A 67 -0.20 21.99 -4.69
N ASP A 68 0.17 23.13 -4.10
CA ASP A 68 1.33 23.25 -3.22
C ASP A 68 1.19 22.39 -1.96
N VAL A 69 0.01 22.40 -1.34
CA VAL A 69 -0.30 21.59 -0.16
C VAL A 69 -0.23 20.09 -0.50
N VAL A 70 -0.88 19.71 -1.58
CA VAL A 70 -0.92 18.32 -2.05
C VAL A 70 0.46 17.84 -2.47
N ASN A 71 1.26 18.68 -3.14
CA ASN A 71 2.66 18.38 -3.47
C ASN A 71 3.53 18.18 -2.23
N ARG A 72 3.25 18.89 -1.13
CA ARG A 72 3.95 18.66 0.14
C ARG A 72 3.59 17.30 0.73
N ALA A 73 2.32 16.90 0.68
CA ALA A 73 1.90 15.57 1.10
C ALA A 73 2.56 14.47 0.25
N VAL A 74 2.58 14.62 -1.08
CA VAL A 74 3.28 13.70 -1.98
C VAL A 74 4.76 13.61 -1.66
N ARG A 75 5.43 14.75 -1.39
CA ARG A 75 6.84 14.74 -0.99
C ARG A 75 7.07 14.01 0.33
N MET A 76 6.20 14.18 1.32
CA MET A 76 6.29 13.44 2.61
C MET A 76 6.21 11.92 2.40
N LEU A 77 5.39 11.48 1.45
CA LEU A 77 5.19 10.07 1.12
C LEU A 77 6.31 9.50 0.23
N ALA A 78 6.76 10.23 -0.79
CA ALA A 78 7.67 9.72 -1.81
C ALA A 78 9.15 9.86 -1.43
N SER A 79 9.53 10.92 -0.71
CA SER A 79 10.94 11.21 -0.38
C SER A 79 11.16 11.73 1.04
N GLY A 80 10.09 11.88 1.82
CA GLY A 80 10.13 12.37 3.18
C GLY A 80 10.18 11.27 4.24
N PRO A 81 9.75 11.56 5.47
CA PRO A 81 9.80 10.64 6.60
C PRO A 81 9.04 9.33 6.39
N LEU A 82 8.12 9.26 5.42
CA LEU A 82 7.33 8.07 5.12
C LEU A 82 7.85 7.28 3.91
N ALA A 83 8.94 7.72 3.28
CA ALA A 83 9.45 7.12 2.02
C ALA A 83 9.82 5.65 2.13
N SER A 84 10.13 5.13 3.33
CA SER A 84 10.38 3.70 3.55
C SER A 84 9.12 2.82 3.41
N HIS A 85 7.94 3.43 3.43
CA HIS A 85 6.65 2.72 3.40
C HIS A 85 5.92 2.83 2.06
N PHE A 86 6.38 3.72 1.17
CA PHE A 86 5.71 3.97 -0.11
C PHE A 86 6.73 3.96 -1.24
N PHE A 87 6.46 3.15 -2.28
CA PHE A 87 7.28 3.14 -3.50
C PHE A 87 7.04 4.40 -4.34
N SER A 88 5.79 4.86 -4.41
CA SER A 88 5.42 6.06 -5.15
C SER A 88 4.19 6.72 -4.52
N ALA A 89 4.06 8.02 -4.76
CA ALA A 89 2.88 8.80 -4.42
C ALA A 89 2.62 9.84 -5.50
N PHE A 90 1.35 10.10 -5.79
CA PHE A 90 0.92 11.17 -6.68
C PHE A 90 -0.41 11.72 -6.19
N ALA A 91 -0.68 12.98 -6.48
CA ALA A 91 -1.96 13.59 -6.21
C ALA A 91 -2.16 14.82 -7.09
N THR A 92 -3.42 15.08 -7.43
CA THR A 92 -3.82 16.14 -8.36
C THR A 92 -4.98 16.92 -7.76
N VAL A 93 -5.07 18.19 -8.12
CA VAL A 93 -6.24 19.03 -7.82
C VAL A 93 -7.13 19.03 -9.06
N ALA A 94 -8.37 18.57 -8.92
CA ALA A 94 -9.37 18.55 -9.99
C ALA A 94 -9.89 19.95 -10.31
#